data_AF-A0A1G0Z5D9-F1
#
_entry.id   AF-A0A1G0Z5D9-F1
#
_cell.length_a   1.000
_cell.length_b   1.000
_cell.length_c   1.000
_cell.angle_alpha   90.00
_cell.angle_beta   90.00
_cell.angle_gamma   90.00
#
_symmetry.space_group_name_H-M   'P 1'
#
loop_
_entity.id
_entity.type
_entity.pdbx_description
1 polymer ?
#
loop_
_entity_poly.entity_id
_entity_poly.type
_entity_poly.pdbx_seq_one_letter_code
_entity_poly.pdbx_strand_id
1 'polypeptide(L)'
;MKIKSKNLHPVLSALVFFSFLITSGMTAKAENEKFAEVDGVEYVTGYLARLLINENPFPGERGYKSMDDSKIGMVQILWVVHCRIKHIPPGYRQEHVANVKSEDIIDIITAQGQCDGFSRNEAGKAVVAPRVEERLQYLIKLANKGSKPGKFAELLNYAQGLAVAYVEGGIKQADRFAGLEIIKKIAVTGRAYSWMTDKDYYRPGGDFVTIPDSLNGSIGGNRYYTLRKKVNSK
;
A
#
# COMPACT_ATOMS: atom_id res chain seq x y z
N MET A 1 -33.11 -23.86 -86.96
CA MET A 1 -31.82 -23.91 -87.70
C MET A 1 -30.93 -24.95 -87.04
N LYS A 2 -30.56 -26.01 -87.76
CA LYS A 2 -29.63 -27.07 -87.31
C LYS A 2 -28.23 -26.48 -87.11
N ILE A 3 -27.48 -26.94 -86.12
CA ILE A 3 -26.11 -27.46 -86.26
C ILE A 3 -25.83 -28.40 -85.07
N LYS A 4 -25.22 -29.53 -85.41
CA LYS A 4 -24.81 -30.66 -84.57
C LYS A 4 -23.38 -30.44 -84.03
N SER A 5 -23.05 -31.31 -83.08
CA SER A 5 -21.79 -32.11 -83.02
C SER A 5 -20.64 -31.52 -82.19
N LYS A 6 -20.29 -32.21 -81.09
CA LYS A 6 -19.06 -33.03 -80.90
C LYS A 6 -18.10 -32.23 -79.96
N ASN A 7 -17.34 -32.76 -79.02
CA ASN A 7 -16.70 -34.07 -78.87
C ASN A 7 -16.00 -34.15 -77.48
N LEU A 8 -15.72 -35.40 -77.06
CA LEU A 8 -14.56 -35.90 -76.29
C LEU A 8 -14.39 -35.65 -74.76
N HIS A 9 -14.31 -36.79 -74.06
CA HIS A 9 -13.84 -37.13 -72.70
C HIS A 9 -12.33 -36.81 -72.45
N PRO A 10 -11.63 -37.43 -71.46
CA PRO A 10 -11.70 -37.33 -69.98
C PRO A 10 -10.31 -37.02 -69.36
N VAL A 11 -10.20 -36.49 -68.14
CA VAL A 11 -8.94 -36.54 -67.34
C VAL A 11 -9.33 -36.53 -65.84
N LEU A 12 -9.43 -37.67 -65.16
CA LEU A 12 -8.38 -38.32 -64.35
C LEU A 12 -7.51 -37.35 -63.53
N SER A 13 -7.75 -37.24 -62.22
CA SER A 13 -6.71 -37.52 -61.20
C SER A 13 -7.21 -37.20 -59.79
N ALA A 14 -7.11 -38.23 -58.95
CA ALA A 14 -7.22 -38.17 -57.52
C ALA A 14 -6.04 -37.40 -56.91
N LEU A 15 -6.25 -36.78 -55.74
CA LEU A 15 -5.39 -37.01 -54.58
C LEU A 15 -6.09 -36.51 -53.31
N VAL A 16 -6.43 -37.45 -52.44
CA VAL A 16 -6.87 -37.21 -51.06
C VAL A 16 -5.60 -37.01 -50.24
N PHE A 17 -5.34 -35.79 -49.74
CA PHE A 17 -4.32 -35.56 -48.73
C PHE A 17 -4.94 -35.68 -47.34
N PHE A 18 -4.69 -36.81 -46.69
CA PHE A 18 -4.99 -37.06 -45.29
C PHE A 18 -3.83 -36.47 -44.45
N SER A 19 -3.97 -35.23 -43.98
CA SER A 19 -3.01 -34.66 -43.03
C SER A 19 -3.40 -35.05 -41.61
N PHE A 20 -2.71 -36.06 -41.09
CA PHE A 20 -2.74 -36.47 -39.69
C PHE A 20 -1.95 -35.44 -38.88
N LEU A 21 -2.64 -34.43 -38.31
CA LEU A 21 -2.03 -33.47 -37.41
C LEU A 21 -1.86 -34.12 -36.03
N ILE A 22 -0.65 -34.59 -35.73
CA ILE A 22 -0.26 -35.01 -34.38
C ILE A 22 -0.11 -33.74 -33.54
N THR A 23 -1.17 -33.34 -32.83
CA THR A 23 -1.08 -32.31 -31.79
C THR A 23 -0.41 -32.94 -30.56
N SER A 24 0.91 -32.80 -30.49
CA SER A 24 1.68 -32.99 -29.27
C SER A 24 1.15 -32.04 -28.21
N GLY A 25 0.35 -32.56 -27.29
CA GLY A 25 -0.19 -31.82 -26.16
C GLY A 25 0.94 -31.35 -25.25
N MET A 26 1.36 -30.10 -25.42
CA MET A 26 2.08 -29.37 -24.39
C MET A 26 1.08 -29.12 -23.24
N THR A 27 1.12 -29.97 -22.22
CA THR A 27 0.53 -29.64 -20.93
C THR A 27 1.37 -28.52 -20.31
N ALA A 28 1.04 -27.27 -20.63
CA ALA A 28 1.48 -26.14 -19.84
C ALA A 28 1.00 -26.40 -18.40
N LYS A 29 1.93 -26.62 -17.46
CA LYS A 29 1.61 -26.50 -16.05
C LYS A 29 1.07 -25.09 -15.85
N ALA A 30 -0.21 -24.96 -15.58
CA ALA A 30 -0.77 -23.71 -15.11
C ALA A 30 0.01 -23.34 -13.84
N GLU A 31 0.87 -22.32 -13.92
CA GLU A 31 1.32 -21.66 -12.71
C GLU A 31 0.05 -21.18 -12.01
N ASN A 32 -0.15 -21.59 -10.75
CA ASN A 32 -1.21 -21.02 -9.94
C ASN A 32 -0.93 -19.52 -9.86
N GLU A 33 -1.74 -18.74 -10.57
CA GLU A 33 -1.69 -17.29 -10.55
C GLU A 33 -1.75 -16.83 -9.08
N LYS A 34 -0.73 -16.09 -8.66
CA LYS A 34 -0.70 -15.55 -7.30
C LYS A 34 -1.74 -14.44 -7.20
N PHE A 35 -2.57 -14.53 -6.16
CA PHE A 35 -3.60 -13.54 -5.85
C PHE A 35 -3.02 -12.23 -5.29
N ALA A 36 -1.84 -12.27 -4.69
CA ALA A 36 -1.16 -11.07 -4.20
C ALA A 36 0.36 -11.22 -4.19
N GLU A 37 1.03 -10.14 -4.56
CA GLU A 37 2.47 -9.93 -4.45
C GLU A 37 2.74 -8.50 -3.97
N VAL A 38 3.91 -8.28 -3.37
CA VAL A 38 4.39 -6.97 -2.95
C VAL A 38 5.79 -6.82 -3.51
N ASP A 39 6.07 -5.67 -4.13
CA ASP A 39 7.37 -5.41 -4.76
C ASP A 39 8.52 -5.57 -3.76
N GLY A 40 9.75 -5.76 -4.24
CA GLY A 40 10.93 -5.81 -3.41
C GLY A 40 11.17 -4.54 -2.58
N VAL A 41 11.96 -4.67 -1.51
CA VAL A 41 12.32 -3.58 -0.58
C VAL A 41 13.17 -2.49 -1.27
N GLU A 42 13.80 -2.84 -2.39
CA GLU A 42 14.58 -1.97 -3.26
C GLU A 42 13.75 -0.97 -4.06
N TYR A 43 12.43 -1.18 -4.16
CA TYR A 43 11.50 -0.25 -4.80
C TYR A 43 10.80 0.61 -3.75
N VAL A 44 10.64 1.91 -4.03
CA VAL A 44 9.91 2.84 -3.14
C VAL A 44 8.49 2.34 -2.87
N THR A 45 7.82 1.78 -3.89
CA THR A 45 6.49 1.20 -3.81
C THR A 45 6.45 0.01 -2.85
N GLY A 46 7.39 -0.93 -2.99
CA GLY A 46 7.50 -2.11 -2.12
C GLY A 46 7.90 -1.77 -0.67
N TYR A 47 8.73 -0.76 -0.49
CA TYR A 47 9.12 -0.27 0.85
C TYR A 47 7.93 0.38 1.56
N LEU A 48 7.22 1.27 0.86
CA LEU A 48 6.05 1.94 1.40
C LEU A 48 4.90 0.96 1.67
N ALA A 49 4.66 0.01 0.75
CA ALA A 49 3.66 -1.04 0.96
C ALA A 49 3.93 -1.85 2.24
N ARG A 50 5.20 -2.19 2.52
CA ARG A 50 5.60 -2.86 3.77
C ARG A 50 5.26 -2.04 5.01
N LEU A 51 5.48 -0.73 4.99
CA LEU A 51 5.08 0.16 6.09
C LEU A 51 3.56 0.08 6.31
N LEU A 52 2.78 0.28 5.25
CA LEU A 52 1.32 0.27 5.33
C LEU A 52 0.77 -1.07 5.83
N ILE A 53 1.34 -2.17 5.36
CA ILE A 53 1.00 -3.53 5.80
C ILE A 53 1.39 -3.71 7.26
N ASN A 54 2.62 -3.36 7.66
CA ASN A 54 3.14 -3.54 9.02
C ASN A 54 2.31 -2.78 10.06
N GLU A 55 1.92 -1.56 9.75
CA GLU A 55 1.25 -0.68 10.70
C GLU A 55 -0.28 -0.90 10.79
N ASN A 56 -0.86 -1.80 9.99
CA ASN A 56 -2.30 -2.07 10.01
C ASN A 56 -2.61 -3.55 10.28
N PRO A 57 -3.64 -3.85 11.09
CA PRO A 57 -4.01 -5.21 11.42
C PRO A 57 -4.74 -5.90 10.27
N PHE A 58 -4.50 -7.20 10.12
CA PHE A 58 -5.14 -8.10 9.16
C PHE A 58 -6.15 -9.02 9.86
N PRO A 59 -7.05 -9.70 9.13
CA PRO A 59 -8.03 -10.60 9.73
C PRO A 59 -7.40 -11.62 10.68
N GLY A 60 -7.91 -11.69 11.92
CA GLY A 60 -7.39 -12.58 12.96
C GLY A 60 -6.28 -11.99 13.83
N GLU A 61 -5.75 -10.82 13.47
CA GLU A 61 -4.78 -10.09 14.30
C GLU A 61 -5.49 -9.20 15.33
N ARG A 62 -4.79 -8.92 16.44
CA ARG A 62 -5.29 -8.01 17.47
C ARG A 62 -5.49 -6.62 16.88
N GLY A 63 -6.65 -6.02 17.14
CA GLY A 63 -6.99 -4.68 16.67
C GLY A 63 -7.65 -4.65 15.29
N TYR A 64 -7.74 -5.79 14.58
CA TYR A 64 -8.52 -5.87 13.35
C TYR A 64 -10.01 -5.67 13.64
N LYS A 65 -10.62 -4.66 12.99
CA LYS A 65 -12.05 -4.39 13.05
C LYS A 65 -12.76 -4.80 11.76
N SER A 66 -12.28 -4.32 10.63
CA SER A 66 -12.84 -4.61 9.31
C SER A 66 -11.82 -4.33 8.20
N MET A 67 -12.12 -4.78 6.98
CA MET A 67 -11.33 -4.46 5.79
C MET A 67 -11.23 -2.95 5.56
N ASP A 68 -12.36 -2.26 5.66
CA ASP A 68 -12.42 -0.81 5.44
C ASP A 68 -11.63 -0.04 6.48
N ASP A 69 -11.70 -0.46 7.75
CA ASP A 69 -10.92 0.14 8.84
C ASP A 69 -9.41 0.03 8.59
N SER A 70 -8.92 -1.15 8.19
CA SER A 70 -7.50 -1.35 7.83
C SER A 70 -7.10 -0.53 6.60
N LYS A 71 -7.92 -0.48 5.55
CA LYS A 71 -7.66 0.34 4.36
C LYS A 71 -7.60 1.83 4.69
N ILE A 72 -8.52 2.32 5.52
CA ILE A 72 -8.50 3.71 5.97
C ILE A 72 -7.24 3.98 6.78
N GLY A 73 -6.85 3.07 7.68
CA GLY A 73 -5.62 3.20 8.46
C GLY A 73 -4.38 3.32 7.57
N MET A 74 -4.27 2.49 6.53
CA MET A 74 -3.20 2.59 5.53
C MET A 74 -3.17 3.99 4.87
N VAL A 75 -4.32 4.51 4.46
CA VAL A 75 -4.43 5.86 3.89
C VAL A 75 -4.00 6.94 4.88
N GLN A 76 -4.42 6.86 6.15
CA GLN A 76 -4.09 7.89 7.14
C GLN A 76 -2.60 7.87 7.54
N ILE A 77 -1.97 6.69 7.61
CA ILE A 77 -0.51 6.60 7.83
C ILE A 77 0.24 7.24 6.67
N LEU A 78 -0.17 6.95 5.44
CA LEU A 78 0.41 7.59 4.26
C LEU A 78 0.25 9.12 4.31
N TRP A 79 -0.91 9.62 4.74
CA TRP A 79 -1.11 11.06 4.97
C TRP A 79 -0.18 11.62 6.03
N VAL A 80 0.06 10.94 7.15
CA VAL A 80 1.00 11.43 8.18
C VAL A 80 2.40 11.59 7.58
N VAL A 81 2.91 10.56 6.90
CA VAL A 81 4.24 10.61 6.28
C VAL A 81 4.29 11.70 5.19
N HIS A 82 3.25 11.82 4.38
CA HIS A 82 3.16 12.89 3.37
C HIS A 82 3.10 14.28 3.98
N CYS A 83 2.39 14.48 5.10
CA CYS A 83 2.32 15.77 5.79
C CYS A 83 3.68 16.18 6.35
N ARG A 84 4.46 15.21 6.84
CA ARG A 84 5.86 15.40 7.24
C ARG A 84 6.78 15.81 6.09
N ILE A 85 6.34 15.74 4.83
CA ILE A 85 7.07 16.22 3.65
C ILE A 85 6.49 17.55 3.15
N LYS A 86 5.19 17.58 2.86
CA LYS A 86 4.57 18.65 2.05
C LYS A 86 3.73 19.63 2.87
N HIS A 87 3.42 19.33 4.12
CA HIS A 87 2.51 20.14 4.94
C HIS A 87 3.06 20.42 6.33
N ILE A 88 4.25 21.03 6.40
CA ILE A 88 4.83 21.47 7.68
C ILE A 88 4.00 22.64 8.24
N PRO A 89 3.44 22.53 9.46
CA PRO A 89 2.58 23.57 9.99
C PRO A 89 3.39 24.80 10.42
N PRO A 90 2.81 26.01 10.37
CA PRO A 90 3.46 27.23 10.83
C PRO A 90 4.03 27.09 12.26
N GLY A 91 5.24 27.60 12.47
CA GLY A 91 5.98 27.50 13.74
C GLY A 91 6.71 26.16 13.94
N TYR A 92 6.53 25.19 13.04
CA TYR A 92 7.31 23.95 13.02
C TYR A 92 8.31 23.95 11.86
N ARG A 93 9.37 23.16 12.03
CA ARG A 93 10.27 22.77 10.96
C ARG A 93 10.08 21.29 10.70
N GLN A 94 10.54 20.82 9.54
CA GLN A 94 10.41 19.42 9.17
C GLN A 94 11.06 18.49 10.21
N GLU A 95 12.20 18.90 10.76
CA GLU A 95 12.94 18.13 11.75
C GLU A 95 12.14 17.96 13.07
N HIS A 96 11.20 18.86 13.38
CA HIS A 96 10.35 18.71 14.58
C HIS A 96 9.30 17.60 14.42
N VAL A 97 8.93 17.26 13.18
CA VAL A 97 7.85 16.30 12.90
C VAL A 97 8.35 15.02 12.24
N ALA A 98 9.54 15.05 11.64
CA ALA A 98 10.13 13.94 10.91
C ALA A 98 11.54 13.56 11.40
N ASN A 99 12.16 14.32 12.31
CA ASN A 99 13.56 14.17 12.74
C ASN A 99 14.61 14.24 11.61
N VAL A 100 14.21 14.66 10.41
CA VAL A 100 15.08 14.79 9.24
C VAL A 100 14.59 15.94 8.38
N LYS A 101 15.45 16.44 7.50
CA LYS A 101 15.08 17.36 6.42
C LYS A 101 15.29 16.65 5.08
N SER A 102 14.19 16.21 4.46
CA SER A 102 14.24 15.51 3.17
C SER A 102 12.91 15.59 2.44
N GLU A 103 12.94 15.52 1.11
CA GLU A 103 11.75 15.31 0.29
C GLU A 103 11.54 13.85 -0.10
N ASP A 104 12.52 12.98 0.16
CA ASP A 104 12.41 11.54 -0.06
C ASP A 104 11.59 10.91 1.06
N ILE A 105 10.51 10.22 0.69
CA ILE A 105 9.67 9.50 1.64
C ILE A 105 10.43 8.42 2.40
N ILE A 106 11.43 7.79 1.78
CA ILE A 106 12.24 6.77 2.44
C ILE A 106 13.07 7.38 3.58
N ASP A 107 13.58 8.60 3.42
CA ASP A 107 14.28 9.30 4.49
C ASP A 107 13.35 9.63 5.65
N ILE A 108 12.10 10.04 5.36
CA ILE A 108 11.11 10.29 6.41
C ILE A 108 10.75 9.02 7.17
N ILE A 109 10.61 7.89 6.48
CA ILE A 109 10.27 6.60 7.12
C ILE A 109 11.44 6.11 7.97
N THR A 110 12.67 6.22 7.46
CA THR A 110 13.88 5.66 8.08
C THR A 110 14.57 6.58 9.09
N ALA A 111 14.14 7.85 9.19
CA ALA A 111 14.64 8.77 10.18
C ALA A 111 14.41 8.23 11.60
N GLN A 112 15.34 8.55 12.50
CA GLN A 112 15.38 7.98 13.83
C GLN A 112 14.06 8.19 14.58
N GLY A 113 13.48 7.09 15.08
CA GLY A 113 12.24 7.10 15.85
C GLY A 113 10.97 7.37 15.05
N GLN A 114 11.03 7.35 13.71
CA GLN A 114 9.84 7.59 12.88
C GLN A 114 8.99 6.33 12.69
N CYS A 115 9.59 5.22 12.21
CA CYS A 115 8.88 3.96 11.97
C CYS A 115 9.70 2.77 12.49
N ASP A 116 9.22 2.07 13.51
CA ASP A 116 9.97 0.96 14.12
C ASP A 116 10.09 -0.24 13.15
N GLY A 117 11.31 -0.74 12.99
CA GLY A 117 11.63 -1.81 12.05
C GLY A 117 11.90 -1.36 10.62
N PHE A 118 12.02 -0.06 10.37
CA PHE A 118 12.40 0.52 9.07
C PHE A 118 13.67 1.36 9.22
N SER A 119 14.70 1.09 8.41
CA SER A 119 15.98 1.81 8.48
C SER A 119 16.72 1.79 7.14
N ARG A 120 17.87 2.47 7.09
CA ARG A 120 18.89 2.28 6.06
C ARG A 120 20.05 1.47 6.63
N ASN A 121 20.64 0.58 5.83
CA ASN A 121 21.87 -0.13 6.21
C ASN A 121 23.11 0.76 6.00
N GLU A 122 24.31 0.23 6.32
CA GLU A 122 25.58 0.96 6.18
C GLU A 122 25.86 1.44 4.74
N ALA A 123 25.31 0.75 3.74
CA ALA A 123 25.39 1.15 2.33
C ALA A 123 24.32 2.18 1.91
N GLY A 124 23.54 2.71 2.85
CA GLY A 124 22.46 3.66 2.60
C GLY A 124 21.20 3.04 1.98
N LYS A 125 21.16 1.71 1.78
CA LYS A 125 20.00 1.03 1.19
C LYS A 125 18.89 0.86 2.22
N ALA A 126 17.66 1.08 1.78
CA ALA A 126 16.48 0.84 2.60
C ALA A 126 16.40 -0.66 2.97
N VAL A 127 16.20 -0.94 4.25
CA VAL A 127 16.04 -2.29 4.80
C VAL A 127 14.90 -2.29 5.82
N VAL A 128 14.39 -3.48 6.10
CA VAL A 128 13.38 -3.70 7.14
C VAL A 128 13.88 -4.73 8.14
N ALA A 129 13.41 -4.65 9.37
CA ALA A 129 13.71 -5.63 10.40
C ALA A 129 13.15 -7.02 10.00
N PRO A 130 13.81 -8.12 10.38
CA PRO A 130 13.34 -9.47 10.04
C PRO A 130 11.86 -9.73 10.35
N ARG A 131 11.37 -9.25 11.51
CA ARG A 131 9.96 -9.38 11.91
C ARG A 131 8.95 -8.76 10.92
N VAL A 132 9.33 -7.70 10.21
CA VAL A 132 8.47 -7.04 9.22
C VAL A 132 8.34 -7.94 7.99
N GLU A 133 9.46 -8.48 7.52
CA GLU A 133 9.49 -9.37 6.36
C GLU A 133 8.82 -10.72 6.67
N GLU A 134 9.09 -11.31 7.84
CA GLU A 134 8.43 -12.54 8.30
C GLU A 134 6.91 -12.40 8.32
N ARG A 135 6.40 -11.28 8.85
CA ARG A 135 4.97 -10.99 8.84
C ARG A 135 4.44 -10.84 7.42
N LEU A 136 5.13 -10.09 6.55
CA LEU A 136 4.71 -9.94 5.16
C LEU A 136 4.62 -11.30 4.45
N GLN A 137 5.65 -12.13 4.56
CA GLN A 137 5.68 -13.45 3.93
C GLN A 137 4.58 -14.38 4.47
N TYR A 138 4.27 -14.30 5.76
CA TYR A 138 3.14 -15.00 6.35
C TYR A 138 1.80 -14.55 5.72
N LEU A 139 1.58 -13.24 5.60
CA LEU A 139 0.36 -12.69 4.99
C LEU A 139 0.25 -13.03 3.50
N ILE A 140 1.36 -12.97 2.74
CA ILE A 140 1.41 -13.40 1.32
C ILE A 140 1.05 -14.87 1.20
N LYS A 141 1.58 -15.73 2.08
CA LYS A 141 1.22 -17.16 2.10
C LYS A 141 -0.27 -17.38 2.34
N LEU A 142 -0.88 -16.61 3.25
CA LEU A 142 -2.33 -16.68 3.49
C LEU A 142 -3.14 -16.14 2.31
N ALA A 143 -2.69 -15.04 1.70
CA ALA A 143 -3.33 -14.43 0.55
C ALA A 143 -3.38 -15.34 -0.68
N ASN A 144 -2.30 -16.11 -0.89
CA ASN A 144 -2.15 -17.04 -2.00
C ASN A 144 -2.63 -18.46 -1.69
N LYS A 145 -3.35 -18.66 -0.56
CA LYS A 145 -3.94 -19.95 -0.21
C LYS A 145 -5.37 -20.06 -0.74
N GLY A 146 -5.71 -21.21 -1.31
CA GLY A 146 -7.07 -21.52 -1.76
C GLY A 146 -7.24 -21.31 -3.27
N SER A 147 -8.49 -21.30 -3.74
CA SER A 147 -8.82 -21.24 -5.17
C SER A 147 -9.30 -19.86 -5.65
N LYS A 148 -9.39 -18.86 -4.76
CA LYS A 148 -9.82 -17.50 -5.10
C LYS A 148 -9.18 -16.47 -4.17
N PRO A 149 -8.99 -15.21 -4.61
CA PRO A 149 -8.49 -14.15 -3.74
C PRO A 149 -9.44 -13.92 -2.56
N GLY A 150 -8.86 -13.80 -1.37
CA GLY A 150 -9.58 -13.49 -0.13
C GLY A 150 -9.18 -12.13 0.45
N LYS A 151 -9.64 -11.87 1.68
CA LYS A 151 -9.37 -10.61 2.42
C LYS A 151 -7.89 -10.26 2.53
N PHE A 152 -7.02 -11.25 2.73
CA PHE A 152 -5.57 -11.04 2.80
C PHE A 152 -5.01 -10.52 1.48
N ALA A 153 -5.37 -11.16 0.36
CA ALA A 153 -4.96 -10.70 -0.97
C ALA A 153 -5.46 -9.28 -1.25
N GLU A 154 -6.71 -9.00 -0.89
CA GLU A 154 -7.32 -7.68 -1.09
C GLU A 154 -6.61 -6.58 -0.28
N LEU A 155 -6.23 -6.81 0.98
CA LEU A 155 -5.49 -5.82 1.78
C LEU A 155 -4.05 -5.63 1.28
N LEU A 156 -3.36 -6.70 0.89
CA LEU A 156 -2.00 -6.61 0.33
C LEU A 156 -2.01 -5.81 -0.98
N ASN A 157 -2.92 -6.15 -1.90
CA ASN A 157 -3.07 -5.46 -3.17
C ASN A 157 -3.49 -4.00 -2.98
N TYR A 158 -4.32 -3.71 -1.97
CA TYR A 158 -4.67 -2.34 -1.62
C TYR A 158 -3.45 -1.54 -1.15
N ALA A 159 -2.63 -2.09 -0.25
CA ALA A 159 -1.44 -1.42 0.24
C ALA A 159 -0.41 -1.17 -0.88
N GLN A 160 -0.15 -2.17 -1.71
CA GLN A 160 0.73 -2.07 -2.87
C GLN A 160 0.19 -1.05 -3.89
N GLY A 161 -1.10 -1.13 -4.24
CA GLY A 161 -1.73 -0.19 -5.18
C GLY A 161 -1.75 1.25 -4.64
N LEU A 162 -1.93 1.44 -3.33
CA LEU A 162 -1.85 2.75 -2.69
C LEU A 162 -0.42 3.32 -2.75
N ALA A 163 0.59 2.48 -2.53
CA ALA A 163 1.99 2.88 -2.64
C ALA A 163 2.37 3.26 -4.08
N VAL A 164 1.94 2.48 -5.07
CA VAL A 164 2.11 2.78 -6.50
C VAL A 164 1.47 4.12 -6.85
N ALA A 165 0.18 4.30 -6.52
CA ALA A 165 -0.54 5.53 -6.82
C ALA A 165 0.12 6.76 -6.18
N TYR A 166 0.65 6.61 -4.97
CA TYR A 166 1.38 7.68 -4.28
C TYR A 166 2.64 8.10 -5.03
N VAL A 167 3.46 7.13 -5.44
CA VAL A 167 4.72 7.40 -6.15
C VAL A 167 4.45 8.01 -7.54
N GLU A 168 3.38 7.58 -8.20
CA GLU A 168 3.03 8.08 -9.55
C GLU A 168 2.36 9.47 -9.53
N GLY A 169 1.54 9.78 -8.52
CA GLY A 169 0.71 10.98 -8.55
C GLY A 169 0.23 11.51 -7.20
N GLY A 170 0.77 11.03 -6.09
CA GLY A 170 0.39 11.44 -4.74
C GLY A 170 -0.88 10.77 -4.21
N ILE A 171 -1.43 11.32 -3.12
CA ILE A 171 -2.58 10.72 -2.42
C ILE A 171 -3.89 11.31 -2.96
N LYS A 172 -4.74 10.47 -3.54
CA LYS A 172 -6.08 10.89 -4.04
C LYS A 172 -7.16 10.82 -2.96
N GLN A 173 -7.01 9.92 -1.99
CA GLN A 173 -7.96 9.74 -0.90
C GLN A 173 -7.86 10.91 0.07
N ALA A 174 -8.99 11.35 0.63
CA ALA A 174 -9.01 12.49 1.55
C ALA A 174 -8.20 12.23 2.84
N ASP A 175 -7.50 13.28 3.29
CA ASP A 175 -6.98 13.36 4.66
C ASP A 175 -8.17 13.58 5.61
N ARG A 176 -8.43 12.61 6.48
CA ARG A 176 -9.59 12.67 7.39
C ARG A 176 -9.43 13.71 8.49
N PHE A 177 -8.19 14.11 8.76
CA PHE A 177 -7.85 15.05 9.81
C PHE A 177 -7.58 16.44 9.27
N ALA A 178 -7.66 16.63 7.94
CA ALA A 178 -7.59 17.93 7.30
C ALA A 178 -8.68 18.86 7.87
N GLY A 179 -8.27 20.05 8.29
CA GLY A 179 -9.18 21.08 8.79
C GLY A 179 -9.59 20.92 10.25
N LEU A 180 -8.95 20.03 11.03
CA LEU A 180 -9.12 20.07 12.50
C LEU A 180 -8.62 21.41 13.06
N GLU A 181 -9.50 22.18 13.70
CA GLU A 181 -9.10 23.48 14.24
C GLU A 181 -8.89 23.47 15.75
N ILE A 182 -9.72 22.71 16.47
CA ILE A 182 -9.75 22.69 17.93
C ILE A 182 -10.02 21.27 18.44
N ILE A 183 -9.25 20.83 19.45
CA ILE A 183 -9.50 19.59 20.22
C ILE A 183 -9.49 19.93 21.70
N LYS A 184 -10.59 19.69 22.41
CA LYS A 184 -10.70 19.97 23.87
C LYS A 184 -10.18 21.36 24.27
N LYS A 185 -10.60 22.39 23.52
CA LYS A 185 -10.18 23.81 23.68
C LYS A 185 -8.72 24.11 23.32
N ILE A 186 -7.98 23.16 22.75
CA ILE A 186 -6.62 23.35 22.25
C ILE A 186 -6.70 23.64 20.76
N ALA A 187 -6.18 24.78 20.31
CA ALA A 187 -6.03 25.07 18.89
C ALA A 187 -4.98 24.14 18.27
N VAL A 188 -5.32 23.48 17.17
CA VAL A 188 -4.48 22.45 16.53
C VAL A 188 -4.25 22.75 15.04
N THR A 189 -3.23 22.13 14.46
CA THR A 189 -2.70 22.46 13.12
C THR A 189 -3.52 21.92 11.95
N GLY A 190 -4.48 21.03 12.21
CA GLY A 190 -5.45 20.62 11.20
C GLY A 190 -5.03 19.49 10.29
N ARG A 191 -4.07 18.66 10.71
CA ARG A 191 -3.69 17.35 10.12
C ARG A 191 -3.08 16.44 11.19
N ALA A 192 -2.98 15.14 10.93
CA ALA A 192 -2.19 14.24 11.78
C ALA A 192 -0.70 14.29 11.42
N TYR A 193 0.16 14.23 12.44
CA TYR A 193 1.63 14.27 12.32
C TYR A 193 2.32 13.12 13.06
N SER A 194 1.55 12.27 13.74
CA SER A 194 2.05 11.05 14.36
C SER A 194 0.92 10.04 14.54
N TRP A 195 1.28 8.77 14.61
CA TRP A 195 0.41 7.68 15.02
C TRP A 195 1.18 6.76 15.97
N MET A 196 0.45 5.99 16.77
CA MET A 196 0.96 4.86 17.54
C MET A 196 -0.11 3.77 17.54
N THR A 197 0.25 2.52 17.83
CA THR A 197 -0.74 1.48 18.14
C THR A 197 -1.71 2.01 19.20
N ASP A 198 -3.01 1.83 19.01
CA ASP A 198 -4.04 2.38 19.90
C ASP A 198 -4.02 1.66 21.24
N LYS A 199 -3.15 2.13 22.13
CA LYS A 199 -3.06 1.73 23.53
C LYS A 199 -3.04 2.96 24.40
N ASP A 200 -3.82 2.87 25.45
CA ASP A 200 -4.18 3.88 26.44
C ASP A 200 -3.01 4.37 27.29
N TYR A 201 -1.87 3.65 27.28
CA TYR A 201 -0.65 4.07 27.97
C TYR A 201 0.28 4.95 27.12
N TYR A 202 0.08 5.06 25.80
CA TYR A 202 0.96 5.85 24.96
C TYR A 202 0.70 7.35 25.11
N ARG A 203 1.78 8.12 25.32
CA ARG A 203 1.76 9.57 25.39
C ARG A 203 2.87 10.12 24.49
N PRO A 204 2.54 10.79 23.37
CA PRO A 204 3.54 11.26 22.41
C PRO A 204 4.43 12.37 22.96
N GLY A 205 4.04 13.02 24.06
CA GLY A 205 4.76 14.16 24.64
C GLY A 205 4.75 15.41 23.76
N GLY A 206 5.50 16.44 24.18
CA GLY A 206 5.68 17.68 23.43
C GLY A 206 4.37 18.37 23.03
N ASP A 207 4.30 18.79 21.77
CA ASP A 207 3.15 19.51 21.22
C ASP A 207 2.06 18.60 20.62
N PHE A 208 2.22 17.28 20.74
CA PHE A 208 1.24 16.37 20.17
C PHE A 208 -0.07 16.38 20.97
N VAL A 209 -1.18 16.37 20.24
CA VAL A 209 -2.54 16.33 20.78
C VAL A 209 -3.25 15.12 20.21
N THR A 210 -3.75 14.26 21.10
CA THR A 210 -4.52 13.08 20.73
C THR A 210 -5.79 13.46 20.00
N ILE A 211 -6.02 12.90 18.82
CA ILE A 211 -7.30 13.00 18.12
C ILE A 211 -8.27 12.01 18.82
N PRO A 212 -9.41 12.48 19.36
CA PRO A 212 -10.35 11.63 20.08
C PRO A 212 -11.16 10.75 19.12
N ASP A 213 -11.78 9.69 19.65
CA ASP A 213 -12.61 8.76 18.86
C ASP A 213 -13.82 9.44 18.22
N SER A 214 -14.39 10.46 18.89
CA SER A 214 -15.47 11.27 18.32
C SER A 214 -15.09 12.02 17.04
N LEU A 215 -13.78 12.12 16.75
CA LEU A 215 -13.23 12.68 15.52
C LEU A 215 -12.51 11.61 14.69
N ASN A 216 -12.85 10.33 14.89
CA ASN A 216 -12.22 9.17 14.26
C ASN A 216 -10.70 9.08 14.50
N GLY A 217 -10.23 9.40 15.70
CA GLY A 217 -8.80 9.32 16.03
C GLY A 217 -8.26 7.90 16.25
N SER A 218 -9.12 6.88 16.35
CA SER A 218 -8.78 5.45 16.41
C SER A 218 -9.20 4.75 15.12
N ILE A 219 -8.25 4.46 14.22
CA ILE A 219 -8.52 3.82 12.93
C ILE A 219 -7.41 2.84 12.58
N GLY A 220 -7.76 1.66 12.06
CA GLY A 220 -6.79 0.66 11.59
C GLY A 220 -5.88 0.18 12.72
N GLY A 221 -6.41 0.05 13.94
CA GLY A 221 -5.63 -0.32 15.13
C GLY A 221 -4.67 0.78 15.65
N ASN A 222 -4.75 2.00 15.11
CA ASN A 222 -3.85 3.10 15.45
C ASN A 222 -4.57 4.29 16.08
N ARG A 223 -3.86 4.97 16.99
CA ARG A 223 -4.20 6.27 17.55
C ARG A 223 -3.44 7.36 16.82
N TYR A 224 -4.15 8.35 16.29
CA TYR A 224 -3.56 9.49 15.59
C TYR A 224 -3.42 10.73 16.47
N TYR A 225 -2.40 11.52 16.17
CA TYR A 225 -2.05 12.74 16.90
C TYR A 225 -1.82 13.89 15.93
N THR A 226 -2.41 15.04 16.25
CA THR A 226 -2.13 16.32 15.59
C THR A 226 -1.15 17.15 16.44
N LEU A 227 -0.83 18.37 16.01
CA LEU A 227 0.04 19.28 16.75
C LEU A 227 -0.76 20.47 17.28
N ARG A 228 -0.34 21.03 18.41
CA ARG A 228 -0.79 22.35 18.86
C ARG A 228 -0.40 23.40 17.82
N LYS A 229 -1.26 24.39 17.58
CA LYS A 229 -0.82 25.60 16.88
C LYS A 229 0.18 26.35 17.76
N LYS A 230 1.37 26.63 17.21
CA LYS A 230 2.28 27.58 17.84
C LYS A 230 1.80 28.99 17.53
N VAL A 231 1.67 29.81 18.57
CA VAL A 231 1.54 31.25 18.38
C VAL A 231 2.92 31.72 17.92
N ASN A 232 3.01 32.33 16.74
CA ASN A 232 4.27 32.90 16.27
C ASN A 232 4.77 33.89 17.33
N SER A 233 5.82 33.55 18.06
CA SER A 233 6.67 34.55 18.70
C SER A 233 7.36 35.29 17.56
N LYS A 234 6.81 36.45 17.20
CA LYS A 234 7.50 37.41 16.34
C LYS A 234 8.83 37.81 16.97
#